data_AF-A0A7S9RNA6-F1
#
_entry.id   AF-A0A7S9RNA6-F1
#
_cell.length_a   1.000
_cell.length_b   1.000
_cell.length_c   1.000
_cell.angle_alpha   90.00
_cell.angle_beta   90.00
_cell.angle_gamma   90.00
#
_symmetry.space_group_name_H-M   'P 1'
#
loop_
_entity.id
_entity.type
_entity.pdbx_description
1 polymer ?
#
loop_
_entity_poly.entity_id
_entity_poly.type
_entity_poly.pdbx_seq_one_letter_code
_entity_poly.pdbx_strand_id
1 'polypeptide(L)' 'MKKIVLSIVAITMFAGSAVAQEITGDAKLACEALLCLSSPTRPSECAPALKKYFSITDKKPHKQAKKRENFLKLCPKQ' A
#
# COMPACT_ATOMS: atom_id res chain seq x y z
N MET A 1 -23.15 -39.27 29.38
CA MET A 1 -23.81 -38.13 28.72
C MET A 1 -23.98 -36.96 29.69
N LYS A 2 -23.14 -35.92 29.59
CA LYS A 2 -23.34 -34.52 30.05
C LYS A 2 -21.99 -33.80 29.86
N LYS A 3 -21.75 -33.18 28.71
CA LYS A 3 -21.83 -31.72 28.50
C LYS A 3 -21.00 -30.91 29.51
N ILE A 4 -19.69 -30.74 29.29
CA ILE A 4 -19.00 -29.47 29.52
C ILE A 4 -17.88 -29.38 28.47
N VAL A 5 -18.20 -28.77 27.33
CA VAL A 5 -17.21 -28.24 26.39
C VAL A 5 -17.07 -26.77 26.77
N LEU A 6 -16.00 -26.44 27.50
CA LEU A 6 -15.69 -25.06 27.86
C LEU A 6 -14.46 -24.64 27.06
N SER A 7 -14.72 -24.30 25.81
CA SER A 7 -13.76 -23.66 24.89
C SER A 7 -13.45 -22.26 25.42
N ILE A 8 -12.23 -22.05 25.90
CA ILE A 8 -11.67 -20.70 26.08
C ILE A 8 -10.55 -20.57 25.04
N VAL A 9 -10.96 -20.25 23.81
CA VAL A 9 -10.04 -19.81 22.76
C VAL A 9 -9.95 -18.30 22.91
N ALA A 10 -8.98 -17.85 23.71
CA ALA A 10 -8.64 -16.44 23.82
C ALA A 10 -7.87 -16.03 22.55
N ILE A 11 -8.60 -15.63 21.50
CA ILE A 11 -8.01 -14.94 20.35
C ILE A 11 -7.71 -13.52 20.81
N THR A 12 -6.50 -13.28 21.28
CA THR A 12 -5.96 -11.93 21.41
C THR A 12 -5.81 -11.37 20.00
N MET A 13 -6.72 -10.48 19.61
CA MET A 13 -6.59 -9.69 18.40
C MET A 13 -5.29 -8.88 18.50
N PHE A 14 -4.29 -9.25 17.69
CA PHE A 14 -3.10 -8.45 17.51
C PHE A 14 -3.52 -7.20 16.72
N ALA A 15 -3.82 -6.13 17.44
CA ALA A 15 -3.96 -4.81 16.83
C ALA A 15 -2.57 -4.41 16.33
N GLY A 16 -2.33 -4.62 15.04
CA GLY A 16 -1.14 -4.10 14.37
C GLY A 16 -1.17 -2.58 14.45
N SER A 17 -0.39 -2.02 15.37
CA SER A 17 -0.08 -0.60 15.39
C SER A 17 0.71 -0.29 14.12
N ALA A 18 0.01 0.14 13.06
CA ALA A 18 0.65 0.74 11.90
C ALA A 18 1.39 1.97 12.41
N VAL A 19 2.71 1.84 12.56
CA VAL A 19 3.59 2.96 12.87
C VAL A 19 3.47 3.87 11.66
N ALA A 20 2.66 4.92 11.77
CA ALA A 20 2.64 6.01 10.82
C ALA A 20 4.00 6.71 10.94
N GLN A 21 5.03 6.07 10.37
CA GLN A 21 6.19 6.78 9.89
C GLN A 21 5.61 7.92 9.07
N GLU A 22 5.93 9.15 9.43
CA GLU A 22 5.41 10.33 8.77
C GLU A 22 5.98 10.33 7.35
N ILE A 23 5.37 9.54 6.47
CA ILE A 23 5.76 9.39 5.09
C ILE A 23 5.36 10.73 4.47
N THR A 24 6.29 11.67 4.44
CA THR A 24 6.02 13.01 3.93
C THR A 24 6.23 13.04 2.41
N GLY A 25 5.36 13.78 1.72
CA GLY A 25 5.48 14.07 0.30
C GLY A 25 5.39 12.86 -0.64
N ASP A 26 6.44 12.66 -1.45
CA ASP A 26 6.44 11.71 -2.58
C ASP A 26 6.40 10.24 -2.15
N ALA A 27 6.88 9.90 -0.95
CA ALA A 27 6.83 8.53 -0.46
C ALA A 27 5.40 8.10 -0.07
N LYS A 28 4.55 9.03 0.40
CA LYS A 28 3.13 8.78 0.67
C LYS A 28 2.39 8.50 -0.62
N LEU A 29 2.62 9.33 -1.63
CA LEU A 29 2.07 9.16 -2.97
C LEU A 29 2.53 7.85 -3.61
N ALA A 30 3.77 7.40 -3.34
CA ALA A 30 4.26 6.12 -3.81
C ALA A 30 3.52 4.93 -3.19
N CYS A 31 3.31 4.93 -1.87
CA CYS A 31 2.54 3.89 -1.19
C CYS A 31 1.07 3.89 -1.62
N GLU A 32 0.45 5.07 -1.73
CA GLU A 32 -0.91 5.19 -2.24
C GLU A 32 -1.01 4.70 -3.67
N ALA A 33 -0.08 5.07 -4.55
CA ALA A 33 -0.07 4.59 -5.93
C ALA A 33 0.05 3.05 -5.98
N LEU A 34 0.91 2.46 -5.14
CA LEU A 34 1.06 1.01 -5.07
C LEU A 34 -0.25 0.32 -4.64
N LEU A 35 -0.91 0.84 -3.61
CA LEU A 35 -2.18 0.31 -3.13
C LEU A 35 -3.29 0.50 -4.17
N CYS A 36 -3.37 1.67 -4.79
CA CYS A 36 -4.36 2.01 -5.81
C CYS A 36 -4.18 1.20 -7.11
N LEU A 37 -2.94 0.81 -7.46
CA LEU A 37 -2.66 -0.09 -8.57
C LEU A 37 -3.02 -1.55 -8.25
N SER A 38 -2.98 -1.92 -6.96
CA SER A 38 -3.33 -3.26 -6.49
C SER A 38 -4.84 -3.44 -6.26
N SER A 39 -5.57 -2.33 -6.14
CA SER A 39 -7.02 -2.32 -5.92
C SER A 39 -7.81 -2.38 -7.25
N PRO A 40 -8.89 -3.18 -7.34
CA PRO A 40 -9.77 -3.20 -8.51
C PRO A 40 -10.59 -1.92 -8.66
N THR A 41 -10.86 -1.22 -7.56
CA THR A 41 -11.58 0.06 -7.53
C THR A 41 -10.62 1.22 -7.34
N ARG A 42 -10.74 2.26 -8.16
CA ARG A 42 -9.92 3.47 -8.10
C ARG A 42 -10.75 4.65 -7.57
N PRO A 43 -10.83 4.86 -6.25
CA PRO A 43 -11.50 6.01 -5.66
C PRO A 43 -10.81 7.32 -6.05
N SER A 44 -11.50 8.46 -5.90
CA SER A 44 -10.95 9.80 -6.17
C SER A 44 -9.68 10.10 -5.38
N GLU A 45 -9.56 9.54 -4.17
CA GLU A 45 -8.38 9.66 -3.31
C GLU A 45 -7.10 9.13 -3.96
N CYS A 46 -7.22 8.19 -4.91
CA CYS A 46 -6.09 7.68 -5.68
C CYS A 46 -5.63 8.62 -6.79
N ALA A 47 -6.42 9.62 -7.18
CA ALA A 47 -6.13 10.50 -8.30
C ALA A 47 -4.77 11.24 -8.18
N PRO A 48 -4.40 11.87 -7.04
CA PRO A 48 -3.09 12.53 -6.91
C PRO A 48 -1.92 11.55 -7.02
N ALA A 49 -2.02 10.39 -6.37
CA ALA A 49 -0.98 9.36 -6.39
C ALA A 49 -0.78 8.76 -7.79
N LEU A 50 -1.88 8.41 -8.46
CA LEU A 50 -1.87 7.89 -9.84
C LEU A 50 -1.40 8.95 -10.83
N LYS A 51 -1.81 10.21 -10.67
CA LYS A 51 -1.34 11.32 -11.51
C LYS A 51 0.17 11.45 -11.43
N LYS A 52 0.76 11.36 -10.24
CA LYS A 52 2.22 11.34 -10.07
C LYS A 52 2.84 10.12 -10.77
N TYR A 53 2.32 8.92 -10.53
CA TYR A 53 2.82 7.68 -11.15
C TYR A 53 2.79 7.74 -12.69
N PHE A 54 1.70 8.22 -13.29
CA PHE A 54 1.55 8.31 -14.74
C PHE A 54 2.30 9.49 -15.36
N SER A 55 2.57 10.56 -14.60
CA SER A 55 3.43 11.66 -15.05
C SER A 55 4.88 11.22 -15.30
N ILE A 56 5.31 10.10 -14.71
CA ILE A 56 6.61 9.50 -14.95
C ILE A 56 6.61 8.88 -16.36
N THR A 57 7.24 9.60 -17.27
CA THR A 57 7.41 9.24 -18.67
C THR A 57 8.88 9.22 -19.06
N ASP A 58 9.23 8.35 -20.01
CA ASP A 58 10.56 8.28 -20.59
C ASP A 58 10.43 7.94 -22.07
N LYS A 59 11.43 8.32 -22.88
CA LYS A 59 11.47 7.97 -24.31
C LYS A 59 11.57 6.47 -24.54
N LYS A 60 12.18 5.74 -23.59
CA LYS A 60 12.40 4.29 -23.70
C LYS A 60 11.48 3.54 -22.72
N PRO A 61 10.68 2.54 -23.16
CA PRO A 61 9.68 1.89 -22.32
C PRO A 61 10.31 1.16 -21.12
N HIS A 62 11.45 0.51 -21.30
CA HIS A 62 12.19 -0.13 -20.20
C HIS A 62 12.70 0.89 -19.16
N LYS A 63 13.09 2.09 -19.59
CA LYS A 63 13.51 3.17 -18.67
C LYS A 63 12.31 3.74 -17.92
N GLN A 64 11.17 3.88 -18.60
CA GLN A 64 9.93 4.34 -17.98
C GLN A 64 9.46 3.36 -16.90
N ALA A 65 9.44 2.06 -17.20
CA ALA A 65 9.10 1.01 -16.24
C ALA A 65 10.04 1.07 -15.01
N LYS A 66 11.35 1.18 -15.24
CA LYS A 66 12.34 1.31 -14.16
C LYS A 66 12.14 2.57 -13.31
N LYS A 67 11.81 3.71 -13.92
CA LYS A 67 11.50 4.95 -13.18
C LYS A 67 10.22 4.81 -12.34
N ARG A 68 9.18 4.19 -12.90
CA ARG A 68 7.93 3.90 -12.19
C ARG A 68 8.16 2.94 -11.02
N GLU A 69 8.97 1.90 -11.23
CA GLU A 69 9.39 0.97 -10.16
C GLU A 69 10.18 1.70 -9.07
N ASN A 70 11.13 2.57 -9.44
CA ASN A 70 11.90 3.36 -8.49
C ASN A 70 11.00 4.32 -7.68
N PHE A 71 9.97 4.89 -8.29
CA PHE A 71 8.97 5.67 -7.56
C PHE A 71 8.21 4.80 -6.56
N LEU A 72 7.73 3.62 -6.96
CA LEU A 72 7.04 2.69 -6.05
C LEU A 72 7.95 2.19 -4.91
N LYS A 73 9.27 2.08 -5.14
CA LYS A 73 10.27 1.74 -4.12
C LYS A 73 10.47 2.81 -3.05
N LEU A 74 9.99 4.03 -3.27
CA LEU A 74 9.96 5.05 -2.21
C LEU A 74 9.00 4.65 -1.08
N CYS A 75 8.05 3.75 -1.37
CA CYS A 75 7.23 3.16 -0.32
C CYS A 75 8.08 2.19 0.51
N PRO A 76 8.33 2.48 1.81
CA PRO A 76 9.05 1.57 2.67
C PRO A 76 8.27 0.25 2.79
N LYS A 77 8.97 -0.87 2.64
CA LYS A 77 8.42 -2.20 2.95
C LYS A 77 8.41 -2.31 4.47
N GLN A 78 7.24 -2.09 5.07
CA GLN A 78 7.03 -2.45 6.48
C GLN A 78 6.91 -3.96 6.64
#